data_AF-A0A3C0CXN2-F1
#
_entry.id   AF-A0A3C0CXN2-F1
#
_cell.length_a   1.000
_cell.length_b   1.000
_cell.length_c   1.000
_cell.angle_alpha   90.00
_cell.angle_beta   90.00
_cell.angle_gamma   90.00
#
_symmetry.space_group_name_H-M   'P 1'
#
loop_
_entity.id
_entity.type
_entity.pdbx_description
1 polymer ?
#
loop_
_entity_poly.entity_id
_entity_poly.type
_entity_poly.pdbx_seq_one_letter_code
_entity_poly.pdbx_strand_id
1 'polypeptide(L)'
;MYQWGWDWAPKIPTSGIWRSIRLAGRSFGRIESIRTSQVHGRSRADLSVKVEVERFGDTEITVCARLTSPDGTVMEELETVPEDREEALFDFLIENPKIWWPAGYG
;
A
#
# COMPACT_ATOMS: atom_id res chain seq x y z
N MET A 1 16.99 -13.14 -13.59
CA MET A 1 17.30 -14.43 -14.24
C MET A 1 18.11 -14.29 -15.54
N TYR A 2 18.15 -13.11 -16.19
CA TYR A 2 18.89 -12.88 -17.45
C TYR A 2 20.41 -12.68 -17.33
N GLN A 3 20.94 -12.46 -16.11
CA GLN A 3 22.37 -12.19 -15.88
C GLN A 3 23.31 -13.33 -16.31
N TRP A 4 22.76 -14.54 -16.52
CA TRP A 4 23.50 -15.71 -16.97
C TRP A 4 23.50 -15.89 -18.50
N GLY A 5 23.00 -14.88 -19.22
CA GLY A 5 22.88 -14.89 -20.67
C GLY A 5 21.47 -15.26 -21.12
N TRP A 6 21.09 -14.71 -22.27
CA TRP A 6 19.84 -15.00 -22.96
C TRP A 6 20.05 -14.79 -24.47
N ASP A 7 19.17 -15.28 -25.33
CA ASP A 7 19.32 -15.19 -26.80
C ASP A 7 19.41 -13.74 -27.33
N TRP A 8 18.92 -12.77 -26.57
CA TRP A 8 19.02 -11.33 -26.86
C TRP A 8 19.94 -10.55 -25.90
N ALA A 9 20.66 -11.20 -24.97
CA ALA A 9 21.52 -10.50 -24.01
C ALA A 9 22.79 -11.29 -23.59
N PRO A 10 23.95 -10.61 -23.46
CA PRO A 10 25.19 -11.25 -23.05
C PRO A 10 25.17 -11.73 -21.60
N LYS A 11 26.02 -12.70 -21.30
CA LYS A 11 26.23 -13.24 -19.94
C LYS A 11 27.09 -12.29 -19.11
N ILE A 12 26.46 -11.49 -18.26
CA ILE A 12 27.12 -10.54 -17.36
C ILE A 12 26.67 -10.84 -15.92
N PRO A 13 27.36 -11.73 -15.18
CA PRO A 13 27.03 -12.03 -13.80
C PRO A 13 27.47 -10.88 -12.90
N THR A 14 26.57 -9.92 -12.69
CA THR A 14 26.82 -8.77 -11.81
C THR A 14 26.78 -9.18 -10.35
N SER A 15 27.63 -8.55 -9.54
CA SER A 15 27.59 -8.64 -8.08
C SER A 15 27.66 -7.24 -7.48
N GLY A 16 26.95 -7.01 -6.38
CA GLY A 16 26.98 -5.74 -5.66
C GLY A 16 25.65 -5.38 -4.98
N ILE A 17 25.68 -4.27 -4.27
CA ILE A 17 24.51 -3.65 -3.65
C ILE A 17 23.70 -2.98 -4.77
N TRP A 18 22.76 -3.71 -5.35
CA TRP A 18 21.97 -3.27 -6.50
C TRP A 18 20.73 -2.44 -6.12
N ARG A 19 20.46 -2.29 -4.82
CA ARG A 19 19.40 -1.44 -4.26
C ARG A 19 19.94 -0.61 -3.12
N SER A 20 19.26 0.48 -2.81
CA SER A 20 19.63 1.40 -1.73
C SER A 20 19.71 0.70 -0.37
N ILE A 21 20.68 1.13 0.44
CA ILE A 21 20.80 0.78 1.86
C ILE A 21 20.38 2.00 2.68
N ARG A 22 19.65 1.77 3.77
CA ARG A 22 19.23 2.83 4.70
C ARG A 22 19.30 2.34 6.15
N LEU A 23 19.70 3.25 7.04
CA LEU A 23 19.49 3.10 8.49
C LEU A 23 18.21 3.84 8.85
N ALA A 24 17.30 3.19 9.56
CA ALA A 24 15.99 3.74 9.90
C ALA A 24 15.74 3.58 11.41
N GLY A 25 15.90 4.67 12.17
CA GLY A 25 15.43 4.75 13.55
C GLY A 25 13.91 4.88 13.60
N ARG A 26 13.26 4.17 14.52
CA ARG A 26 11.81 4.20 14.72
C ARG A 26 11.47 4.17 16.20
N SER A 27 10.28 4.65 16.53
CA SER A 27 9.73 4.69 17.90
C SER A 27 8.28 4.24 17.83
N PHE A 28 7.81 3.54 18.87
CA PHE A 28 6.43 3.06 19.08
C PHE A 28 5.89 2.02 18.07
N GLY A 29 6.22 2.14 16.80
CA GLY A 29 5.85 1.19 15.76
C GLY A 29 6.18 1.69 14.36
N ARG A 30 5.77 0.94 13.34
CA ARG A 30 5.83 1.35 11.92
C ARG A 30 4.78 0.64 11.09
N ILE A 31 4.42 1.25 9.97
CA ILE A 31 3.68 0.56 8.91
C ILE A 31 4.63 -0.43 8.24
N GLU A 32 4.25 -1.71 8.25
CA GLU A 32 4.97 -2.78 7.55
C GLU A 32 4.51 -2.85 6.09
N SER A 33 3.19 -2.89 5.88
CA SER A 33 2.62 -2.99 4.55
C SER A 33 1.26 -2.30 4.48
N ILE A 34 0.87 -1.92 3.26
CA ILE A 34 -0.47 -1.46 2.95
C ILE A 34 -0.94 -2.27 1.75
N ARG A 35 -2.11 -2.88 1.86
CA ARG A 35 -2.76 -3.59 0.77
C ARG A 35 -4.14 -3.00 0.54
N THR A 36 -4.44 -2.72 -0.71
CA THR A 36 -5.77 -2.29 -1.15
C THR A 36 -6.41 -3.37 -2.00
N SER A 37 -7.68 -3.66 -1.78
CA SER A 37 -8.50 -4.49 -2.66
C SER A 37 -9.76 -3.75 -3.06
N GLN A 38 -10.20 -3.93 -4.31
CA GLN A 38 -11.32 -3.19 -4.87
C GLN A 38 -12.32 -4.16 -5.48
N VAL A 39 -13.60 -3.94 -5.19
CA VAL A 39 -14.72 -4.61 -5.86
C VAL A 39 -15.52 -3.55 -6.60
N HIS A 40 -15.56 -3.64 -7.93
CA HIS A 40 -16.23 -2.66 -8.78
C HIS A 40 -17.68 -3.09 -9.05
N GLY A 41 -18.61 -2.18 -8.78
CA GLY A 41 -20.00 -2.23 -9.24
C GLY A 41 -20.23 -1.33 -10.45
N ARG A 42 -21.50 -1.14 -10.83
CA ARG A 42 -21.88 -0.34 -12.01
C ARG A 42 -21.57 1.15 -11.88
N SER A 43 -21.79 1.73 -10.70
CA SER A 43 -21.58 3.15 -10.39
C SER A 43 -20.91 3.36 -9.04
N ARG A 44 -20.26 2.31 -8.51
CA ARG A 44 -19.59 2.35 -7.21
C ARG A 44 -18.35 1.46 -7.21
N ALA A 45 -17.42 1.73 -6.31
CA ALA A 45 -16.33 0.82 -5.97
C ALA A 45 -16.22 0.70 -4.45
N ASP A 46 -16.22 -0.53 -3.97
CA ASP A 46 -15.93 -0.85 -2.57
C ASP A 46 -14.41 -1.04 -2.45
N LEU A 47 -13.74 -0.16 -1.70
CA LEU A 47 -12.29 -0.17 -1.49
C LEU A 47 -12.00 -0.59 -0.04
N SER A 48 -11.40 -1.78 0.13
CA SER A 48 -10.88 -2.21 1.42
C SER A 48 -9.38 -1.90 1.50
N VAL A 49 -8.96 -1.30 2.61
CA VAL A 49 -7.57 -0.98 2.90
C VAL A 49 -7.14 -1.74 4.16
N LYS A 50 -6.16 -2.63 4.00
CA LYS A 50 -5.50 -3.32 5.09
C LYS A 50 -4.13 -2.68 5.32
N VAL A 51 -3.88 -2.22 6.53
CA VAL A 51 -2.60 -1.67 6.98
C VAL A 51 -2.01 -2.62 8.01
N GLU A 52 -0.86 -3.23 7.72
CA GLU A 52 -0.10 -4.02 8.68
C GLU A 52 0.85 -3.09 9.44
N VAL A 53 0.83 -3.18 10.76
CA VAL A 53 1.58 -2.33 11.68
C VAL A 53 2.43 -3.21 12.58
N GLU A 54 3.74 -2.97 12.57
CA GLU A 54 4.65 -3.53 13.55
C GLU A 54 4.70 -2.59 14.76
N ARG A 55 4.43 -3.10 15.96
CA ARG A 55 4.45 -2.34 17.21
C ARG A 55 5.76 -2.55 17.97
N PHE A 56 6.28 -1.49 18.59
CA PHE A 56 7.46 -1.51 19.43
C PHE A 56 7.06 -1.22 20.89
N GLY A 57 6.79 -2.29 21.65
CA GLY A 57 6.34 -2.22 23.04
C GLY A 57 4.84 -1.96 23.20
N ASP A 58 4.40 -1.57 24.39
CA ASP A 58 2.99 -1.55 24.78
C ASP A 58 2.30 -0.19 24.55
N THR A 59 2.64 0.48 23.44
CA THR A 59 2.06 1.80 23.12
C THR A 59 0.87 1.64 22.20
N GLU A 60 -0.29 2.21 22.54
CA GLU A 60 -1.47 2.26 21.66
C GLU A 60 -1.15 2.91 20.30
N ILE A 61 -1.65 2.33 19.20
CA ILE A 61 -1.44 2.84 17.85
C ILE A 61 -2.80 3.11 17.21
N THR A 62 -3.01 4.34 16.75
CA THR A 62 -4.14 4.71 15.91
C THR A 62 -3.64 4.98 14.49
N VAL A 63 -4.26 4.31 13.52
CA VAL A 63 -3.98 4.49 12.10
C VAL A 63 -5.04 5.42 11.51
N CYS A 64 -4.61 6.38 10.71
CA CYS A 64 -5.48 7.26 9.93
C CYS A 64 -5.35 6.90 8.44
N ALA A 65 -6.46 6.46 7.85
CA ALA A 65 -6.56 6.24 6.42
C ALA A 65 -7.28 7.43 5.77
N ARG A 66 -6.56 8.15 4.91
CA ARG A 66 -7.09 9.26 4.13
C ARG A 66 -7.11 8.92 2.65
N LEU A 67 -8.31 8.85 2.08
CA LEU A 67 -8.53 8.68 0.65
C LEU A 67 -8.77 10.04 0.01
N THR A 68 -8.00 10.40 -1.02
CA THR A 68 -8.17 11.64 -1.80
C THR A 68 -8.51 11.28 -3.24
N SER A 69 -9.63 11.78 -3.75
CA SER A 69 -10.07 11.58 -5.13
C SER A 69 -9.28 12.47 -6.10
N PRO A 70 -9.30 12.19 -7.42
CA PRO A 70 -8.68 13.06 -8.43
C PRO A 70 -9.26 14.48 -8.53
N ASP A 71 -10.47 14.73 -8.00
CA ASP A 71 -11.02 16.10 -7.88
C ASP A 71 -10.71 16.79 -6.54
N GLY A 72 -9.98 16.12 -5.65
CA GLY A 72 -9.60 16.67 -4.36
C GLY A 72 -10.61 16.45 -3.23
N THR A 73 -11.70 15.71 -3.47
CA THR A 73 -12.60 15.24 -2.40
C THR A 73 -11.85 14.28 -1.47
N VAL A 74 -12.05 14.41 -0.16
CA VAL A 74 -11.36 13.61 0.85
C VAL A 74 -12.34 12.82 1.71
N MET A 75 -12.01 11.54 1.93
CA MET A 75 -12.62 10.69 2.96
C MET A 75 -11.52 10.31 3.96
N GLU A 76 -11.85 10.27 5.24
CA GLU A 76 -10.89 9.95 6.31
C GLU A 76 -11.54 9.06 7.35
N GLU A 77 -10.83 8.01 7.75
CA GLU A 77 -11.23 7.10 8.81
C GLU A 77 -10.07 6.85 9.77
N LEU A 78 -10.40 6.64 11.04
CA LEU A 78 -9.45 6.35 12.11
C LEU A 78 -9.76 4.97 12.69
N GLU A 79 -8.71 4.18 12.91
CA GLU A 79 -8.84 2.92 13.61
C GLU A 79 -7.71 2.74 14.61
N THR A 80 -8.07 2.47 15.86
CA THR A 80 -7.12 2.09 16.91
C THR A 80 -6.85 0.60 16.83
N VAL A 81 -5.59 0.24 16.68
CA VAL A 81 -5.15 -1.16 16.64
C VAL A 81 -4.98 -1.63 18.08
N PRO A 82 -5.78 -2.61 18.55
CA PRO A 82 -5.62 -3.19 19.88
C PRO A 82 -4.30 -3.98 19.99
N GLU A 83 -3.87 -4.30 21.22
CA GLU A 83 -2.58 -4.98 21.46
C GLU A 83 -2.52 -6.40 20.88
N ASP A 84 -3.66 -7.09 20.76
CA ASP A 84 -3.76 -8.46 20.23
C ASP A 84 -3.86 -8.51 18.70
N ARG A 85 -3.74 -7.36 18.02
CA ARG A 85 -3.84 -7.22 16.58
C ARG A 85 -2.67 -6.39 16.03
N GLU A 86 -2.26 -6.71 14.81
CA GLU A 86 -1.19 -6.00 14.09
C GLU A 86 -1.71 -5.35 12.79
N GLU A 87 -3.03 -5.20 12.67
CA GLU A 87 -3.68 -4.79 11.43
C GLU A 87 -4.70 -3.69 11.71
N ALA A 88 -4.86 -2.76 10.78
CA ALA A 88 -6.00 -1.85 10.69
C ALA A 88 -6.71 -2.09 9.35
N LEU A 89 -8.04 -2.19 9.38
CA LEU A 89 -8.94 -2.46 8.29
C LEU A 89 -9.89 -1.27 8.11
N PHE A 90 -9.91 -0.71 6.90
CA PHE A 90 -10.79 0.38 6.51
C PHE A 90 -11.59 -0.01 5.27
N ASP A 91 -12.83 0.44 5.19
CA ASP A 91 -13.71 0.18 4.05
C ASP A 91 -14.32 1.49 3.54
N PHE A 92 -13.91 1.91 2.35
CA PHE A 92 -14.41 3.11 1.69
C PHE A 92 -15.40 2.74 0.58
N LEU A 93 -16.60 3.31 0.64
CA LEU A 93 -17.56 3.28 -0.46
C LEU A 93 -17.34 4.50 -1.37
N ILE A 94 -16.90 4.26 -2.61
CA ILE A 94 -16.67 5.32 -3.61
C ILE A 94 -17.82 5.31 -4.61
N GLU A 95 -18.72 6.29 -4.50
CA GLU A 95 -19.77 6.52 -5.49
C GLU A 95 -19.19 7.20 -6.75
N ASN A 96 -19.65 6.76 -7.92
CA ASN A 96 -19.21 7.23 -9.24
C ASN A 96 -17.67 7.33 -9.37
N PRO A 97 -16.93 6.22 -9.20
CA PRO A 97 -15.47 6.26 -9.15
C PRO A 97 -14.89 6.73 -10.49
N LYS A 98 -13.85 7.55 -10.42
CA LYS A 98 -13.01 7.87 -11.59
C LYS A 98 -12.04 6.73 -11.85
N ILE A 99 -12.41 5.84 -12.76
CA ILE A 99 -11.67 4.61 -13.08
C ILE A 99 -10.39 4.95 -13.87
N TRP A 100 -9.29 4.27 -13.54
CA TRP A 100 -8.06 4.33 -14.32
C TRP A 100 -8.21 3.51 -15.61
N TRP A 101 -7.90 4.14 -16.74
CA TRP A 101 -7.93 3.48 -18.06
C TRP A 101 -6.52 3.36 -18.64
N PRO A 102 -6.23 2.30 -19.39
CA PRO A 102 -5.03 2.25 -20.20
C PRO A 102 -5.08 3.35 -21.28
N ALA A 103 -3.90 3.73 -21.77
CA ALA A 103 -3.78 4.78 -22.79
C ALA A 103 -4.69 4.50 -24.00
N GLY A 104 -5.53 5.48 -24.34
CA GLY A 104 -6.45 5.43 -25.49
C GLY A 104 -7.84 4.85 -25.19
N TYR A 105 -8.15 4.45 -23.96
CA TYR A 105 -9.44 3.86 -23.59
C TYR A 105 -10.25 4.69 -22.58
N GLY A 106 -9.76 5.87 -22.19
CA GLY A 106 -10.42 6.79 -21.27
C GLY A 106 -9.87 8.19 -21.36
#